data_AF-A0A1L7TVA0-F1
#
_entry.id   AF-A0A1L7TVA0-F1
#
_cell.length_a   1.000
_cell.length_b   1.000
_cell.length_c   1.000
_cell.angle_alpha   90.00
_cell.angle_beta   90.00
_cell.angle_gamma   90.00
#
_symmetry.space_group_name_H-M   'P 1'
#
loop_
_entity.id
_entity.type
_entity.pdbx_description
1 polymer ?
#
loop_
_entity_poly.entity_id
_entity_poly.type
_entity_poly.pdbx_seq_one_letter_code
_entity_poly.pdbx_strand_id
1 'polypeptide(L)'
;MSGFEIFSLIAAIIGVTETIIRACDAIKDLKGLPLAFQEVKKKLPLVEKTLQAAKTHAENAPDDESQALETLLKSCKENTKQLEDIFKKLATSKGKSIISVYRSLVIKIGKKGRVETLMRGILEDTYTLTTYRVFQAATQSQVEELKMAMQELEQVEPSIPDSDFEEMAGSVSHYGEGHIYSNTGSGTQKNVSRDNYEAARDMHFGGPPKSGSKEEGD
;
A
#
# COMPACT_ATOMS: atom_id res chain seq x y z
N MET A 1 15.40 -14.89 -22.24
CA MET A 1 15.50 -13.43 -22.38
C MET A 1 16.85 -13.08 -23.00
N SER A 2 16.88 -12.17 -23.96
CA SER A 2 18.11 -11.59 -24.50
C SER A 2 18.62 -10.46 -23.61
N GLY A 3 19.90 -10.12 -23.73
CA GLY A 3 20.48 -8.96 -23.03
C GLY A 3 19.73 -7.65 -23.31
N PHE A 4 19.19 -7.47 -24.52
CA PHE A 4 18.37 -6.31 -24.88
C PHE A 4 17.04 -6.25 -24.11
N GLU A 5 16.40 -7.40 -23.89
CA GLU A 5 15.17 -7.47 -23.09
C GLU A 5 15.44 -7.15 -21.61
N ILE A 6 16.58 -7.61 -21.08
CA ILE A 6 17.04 -7.31 -19.71
C ILE A 6 17.31 -5.80 -19.59
N PHE A 7 18.05 -5.21 -20.54
CA PHE A 7 18.28 -3.78 -20.62
C PHE A 7 16.96 -2.98 -20.62
N SER A 8 16.01 -3.41 -21.45
CA SER A 8 14.70 -2.76 -21.59
C SER A 8 13.87 -2.84 -20.31
N LEU A 9 13.92 -3.97 -19.59
CA LEU A 9 13.27 -4.11 -18.29
C LEU A 9 13.89 -3.20 -17.23
N ILE A 10 15.22 -3.18 -17.11
CA ILE A 10 15.92 -2.30 -16.16
C ILE A 10 15.59 -0.83 -16.46
N ALA A 11 15.64 -0.42 -17.73
CA ALA A 11 15.29 0.93 -18.15
C ALA A 11 13.84 1.30 -17.78
N ALA A 12 12.90 0.36 -17.94
CA ALA A 12 11.51 0.58 -17.54
C ALA A 12 11.37 0.75 -16.02
N ILE A 13 12.09 -0.03 -15.21
CA ILE A 13 12.05 0.09 -13.75
C ILE A 13 12.62 1.44 -13.32
N ILE A 14 13.75 1.88 -13.90
CA ILE A 14 14.33 3.21 -13.64
C ILE A 14 13.30 4.31 -13.90
N GLY A 15 12.61 4.30 -15.05
CA GLY A 15 11.62 5.33 -15.37
C GLY A 15 10.42 5.35 -14.41
N VAL A 16 10.01 4.20 -13.88
CA VAL A 16 8.97 4.12 -12.83
C VAL A 16 9.53 4.70 -11.52
N THR A 17 10.74 4.32 -11.12
CA THR A 17 11.41 4.85 -9.91
C THR A 17 11.53 6.37 -9.94
N GLU A 18 12.01 6.96 -11.04
CA GLU A 18 12.07 8.41 -11.24
C GLU A 18 10.68 9.08 -11.11
N THR A 19 9.64 8.40 -11.59
CA THR A 19 8.26 8.88 -11.48
C THR A 19 7.76 8.85 -10.04
N ILE A 20 8.12 7.82 -9.26
CA ILE A 20 7.83 7.77 -7.83
C ILE A 20 8.54 8.92 -7.10
N ILE A 21 9.83 9.14 -7.37
CA ILE A 21 10.60 10.23 -6.74
C ILE A 21 9.91 11.58 -6.96
N ARG A 22 9.52 11.88 -8.21
CA ARG A 22 8.77 13.11 -8.55
C ARG A 22 7.41 13.17 -7.84
N ALA A 23 6.70 12.06 -7.72
CA ALA A 23 5.43 12.01 -7.00
C ALA A 23 5.62 12.28 -5.50
N CYS A 24 6.67 11.73 -4.88
CA CYS A 24 7.05 12.03 -3.50
C CYS A 24 7.32 13.52 -3.29
N ASP A 25 8.01 14.18 -4.22
CA ASP A 25 8.31 15.61 -4.13
C ASP A 25 7.08 16.50 -4.34
N ALA A 26 6.10 16.05 -5.12
CA ALA A 26 4.85 16.76 -5.35
C ALA A 26 3.89 16.71 -4.14
N ILE A 27 4.01 15.70 -3.27
CA ILE A 27 3.18 15.56 -2.08
C ILE A 27 3.67 16.53 -0.99
N LYS A 28 3.00 17.68 -0.91
CA LYS A 28 3.34 18.77 0.03
C LYS A 28 3.24 18.37 1.51
N ASP A 29 2.38 17.40 1.84
CA ASP A 29 2.13 16.96 3.22
C ASP A 29 2.53 15.50 3.43
N LEU A 30 3.77 15.16 3.08
CA LEU A 30 4.39 13.89 3.52
C LEU A 30 4.47 13.77 5.05
N LYS A 31 4.34 14.88 5.80
CA LYS A 31 4.41 14.91 7.25
C LYS A 31 3.16 14.32 7.92
N GLY A 32 2.00 14.39 7.26
CA GLY A 32 0.77 13.73 7.69
C GLY A 32 0.72 12.22 7.40
N LEU A 33 1.77 11.65 6.79
CA LEU A 33 1.87 10.23 6.49
C LEU A 33 2.79 9.49 7.47
N PRO A 34 2.63 8.16 7.64
CA PRO A 34 3.50 7.35 8.49
C PRO A 34 4.98 7.51 8.11
N LEU A 35 5.89 7.36 9.10
CA LEU A 35 7.34 7.50 8.91
C LEU A 35 7.88 6.61 7.78
N ALA A 36 7.25 5.47 7.53
CA ALA A 36 7.54 4.59 6.40
C ALA A 36 7.62 5.32 5.04
N PHE A 37 6.79 6.34 4.79
CA PHE A 37 6.83 7.11 3.56
C PHE A 37 8.13 7.91 3.41
N GLN A 38 8.64 8.46 4.51
CA GLN A 38 9.90 9.20 4.52
C GLN A 38 11.07 8.25 4.28
N GLU A 39 11.03 7.07 4.90
CA GLU A 39 12.06 6.05 4.72
C GLU A 39 12.09 5.51 3.29
N VAL A 40 10.92 5.22 2.71
CA VAL A 40 10.78 4.84 1.30
C VAL A 40 11.37 5.93 0.40
N LYS A 41 11.02 7.21 0.63
CA LYS A 41 11.55 8.33 -0.16
C LYS A 41 13.08 8.39 -0.13
N LYS A 42 13.71 8.18 1.04
CA LYS A 42 15.18 8.21 1.20
C LYS A 42 15.89 7.09 0.43
N LYS A 43 15.22 5.95 0.23
CA LYS A 43 15.81 4.73 -0.35
C LYS A 43 15.67 4.65 -1.87
N LEU A 44 14.69 5.36 -2.47
CA LEU A 44 14.48 5.39 -3.93
C LEU A 44 15.73 5.80 -4.74
N PRO A 45 16.52 6.83 -4.37
CA PRO A 45 17.72 7.21 -5.12
C PRO A 45 18.79 6.11 -5.16
N LEU A 46 18.93 5.33 -4.08
CA LEU A 46 19.86 4.19 -4.05
C LEU A 46 19.43 3.09 -5.02
N VAL A 47 18.14 2.78 -5.07
CA VAL A 47 17.57 1.83 -6.06
C VAL A 47 17.85 2.31 -7.47
N GLU A 48 17.54 3.57 -7.78
CA GLU A 48 17.78 4.17 -9.10
C GLU A 48 19.26 4.09 -9.50
N LYS A 49 20.16 4.51 -8.62
CA LYS A 49 21.62 4.48 -8.84
C LYS A 49 22.12 3.06 -9.11
N THR A 50 21.63 2.06 -8.37
CA THR A 50 22.03 0.66 -8.57
C THR A 50 21.54 0.13 -9.91
N LEU A 51 20.28 0.40 -10.28
CA LEU A 51 19.71 -0.02 -11.56
C LEU A 51 20.41 0.67 -12.74
N GLN A 52 20.77 1.95 -12.62
CA GLN A 52 21.58 2.68 -13.61
C GLN A 52 22.93 1.98 -13.82
N ALA A 53 23.62 1.59 -12.74
CA ALA A 53 24.89 0.87 -12.81
C ALA A 53 24.74 -0.54 -13.43
N ALA A 54 23.67 -1.27 -13.11
CA ALA A 54 23.41 -2.57 -13.73
C ALA A 54 23.08 -2.45 -15.23
N LYS A 55 22.32 -1.42 -15.61
CA LYS A 55 21.88 -1.18 -16.99
C LYS A 55 23.04 -1.11 -17.98
N THR A 56 24.20 -0.55 -17.59
CA THR A 56 25.36 -0.41 -18.49
C THR A 56 25.95 -1.74 -18.94
N HIS A 57 25.65 -2.84 -18.25
CA HIS A 57 26.14 -4.18 -18.58
C HIS A 57 25.03 -5.16 -18.98
N ALA A 58 23.77 -4.72 -18.99
CA ALA A 58 22.60 -5.58 -19.21
C ALA A 58 22.60 -6.31 -20.56
N GLU A 59 23.14 -5.69 -21.62
CA GLU A 59 23.26 -6.32 -22.93
C GLU A 59 24.23 -7.50 -22.96
N ASN A 60 25.13 -7.61 -21.97
CA ASN A 60 26.11 -8.68 -21.83
C ASN A 60 25.63 -9.82 -20.91
N ALA A 61 24.35 -9.81 -20.51
CA ALA A 61 23.79 -10.84 -19.64
C ALA A 61 23.87 -12.23 -20.32
N PRO A 62 24.36 -13.25 -19.61
CA PRO A 62 24.54 -14.57 -20.20
C PRO A 62 23.21 -15.33 -20.28
N ASP A 63 23.06 -16.17 -21.30
CA ASP A 63 21.80 -16.88 -21.57
C ASP A 63 21.38 -17.85 -20.46
N ASP A 64 22.33 -18.37 -19.68
CA ASP A 64 22.11 -19.32 -18.59
C ASP A 64 21.51 -18.69 -17.32
N GLU A 65 21.68 -17.37 -17.13
CA GLU A 65 21.09 -16.61 -16.02
C GLU A 65 19.79 -15.89 -16.42
N SER A 66 19.47 -15.84 -17.71
CA SER A 66 18.40 -15.01 -18.28
C SER A 66 17.01 -15.26 -17.72
N GLN A 67 16.64 -16.50 -17.39
CA GLN A 67 15.32 -16.80 -16.82
C GLN A 67 15.19 -16.33 -15.36
N ALA A 68 16.25 -16.51 -14.56
CA ALA A 68 16.26 -16.06 -13.17
C ALA A 68 16.26 -14.52 -13.10
N LEU A 69 17.04 -13.86 -13.97
CA LEU A 69 17.03 -12.41 -14.14
C LEU A 69 15.66 -11.88 -14.59
N GLU A 70 14.99 -12.58 -15.51
CA GLU A 70 13.65 -12.20 -15.95
C GLU A 70 12.64 -12.22 -14.80
N THR A 71 12.61 -13.30 -14.01
CA THR A 71 11.72 -13.40 -12.84
C THR A 71 12.01 -12.32 -11.82
N LEU A 72 13.30 -12.09 -11.52
CA LEU A 72 13.76 -11.04 -10.62
C LEU A 72 13.30 -9.64 -11.06
N LEU A 73 13.56 -9.28 -12.32
CA LEU A 73 13.21 -7.96 -12.85
C LEU A 73 11.71 -7.76 -12.98
N LYS A 74 10.94 -8.83 -13.23
CA LYS A 74 9.47 -8.78 -13.19
C LYS A 74 8.95 -8.52 -11.78
N SER A 75 9.48 -9.21 -10.77
CA SER A 75 9.17 -8.95 -9.36
C SER A 75 9.45 -7.51 -8.99
N CYS A 76 10.65 -7.02 -9.33
CA CYS A 76 11.06 -5.66 -9.04
C CYS A 76 10.09 -4.67 -9.67
N LYS A 77 9.82 -4.82 -10.98
CA LYS A 77 8.88 -3.97 -11.73
C LYS A 77 7.47 -3.98 -11.15
N GLU A 78 6.98 -5.12 -10.69
CA GLU A 78 5.66 -5.22 -10.06
C GLU A 78 5.62 -4.41 -8.76
N ASN A 79 6.62 -4.59 -7.88
CA ASN A 79 6.71 -3.83 -6.64
C ASN A 79 6.84 -2.32 -6.89
N THR A 80 7.69 -1.91 -7.84
CA THR A 80 7.86 -0.48 -8.21
C THR A 80 6.56 0.10 -8.78
N LYS A 81 5.83 -0.65 -9.62
CA LYS A 81 4.54 -0.18 -10.16
C LYS A 81 3.46 -0.03 -9.08
N GLN A 82 3.34 -0.99 -8.17
CA GLN A 82 2.39 -0.87 -7.06
C GLN A 82 2.71 0.35 -6.18
N LEU A 83 4.00 0.61 -5.93
CA LEU A 83 4.44 1.78 -5.19
C LEU A 83 4.10 3.08 -5.94
N GLU A 84 4.33 3.12 -7.26
CA GLU A 84 3.95 4.23 -8.14
C GLU A 84 2.45 4.52 -8.10
N ASP A 85 1.62 3.49 -8.19
CA ASP A 85 0.17 3.63 -8.15
C ASP A 85 -0.32 4.22 -6.82
N ILE A 86 0.30 3.85 -5.70
CA ILE A 86 0.02 4.45 -4.39
C ILE A 86 0.37 5.94 -4.44
N PHE A 87 1.62 6.29 -4.77
CA PHE A 87 2.06 7.69 -4.75
C PHE A 87 1.29 8.59 -5.73
N LYS A 88 0.96 8.11 -6.92
CA LYS A 88 0.12 8.85 -7.90
C LYS A 88 -1.27 9.13 -7.35
N LYS A 89 -1.89 8.15 -6.70
CA LYS A 89 -3.23 8.32 -6.10
C LYS A 89 -3.21 9.31 -4.94
N LEU A 90 -2.16 9.31 -4.13
CA LEU A 90 -1.98 10.28 -3.05
C LEU A 90 -1.71 11.69 -3.59
N ALA A 91 -0.90 11.84 -4.64
CA ALA A 91 -0.63 13.14 -5.25
C ALA A 91 -1.88 13.79 -5.88
N THR A 92 -2.87 12.98 -6.27
CA THR A 92 -4.11 13.44 -6.92
C THR A 92 -5.29 13.56 -5.96
N SER A 93 -5.16 13.16 -4.68
CA SER A 93 -6.24 13.23 -3.70
C SER A 93 -6.48 14.67 -3.22
N LYS A 94 -7.28 15.43 -3.97
CA LYS A 94 -7.71 16.78 -3.58
C LYS A 94 -8.88 16.71 -2.59
N GLY A 95 -8.77 17.40 -1.45
CA GLY A 95 -9.85 17.56 -0.47
C GLY A 95 -10.15 16.34 0.43
N LYS A 96 -9.51 15.19 0.18
CA LYS A 96 -9.62 14.00 1.04
C LYS A 96 -8.41 13.89 1.96
N SER A 97 -8.62 13.30 3.13
CA SER A 97 -7.53 12.94 4.03
C SER A 97 -6.58 11.96 3.33
N ILE A 98 -5.32 12.35 3.13
CA ILE A 98 -4.32 11.55 2.41
C ILE A 98 -4.10 10.18 3.07
N ILE A 99 -4.15 10.13 4.41
CA ILE A 99 -4.03 8.89 5.18
C ILE A 99 -5.24 7.96 4.96
N SER A 100 -6.46 8.49 4.81
CA SER A 100 -7.65 7.64 4.57
C SER A 100 -7.65 7.07 3.16
N VAL A 101 -7.17 7.84 2.18
CA VAL A 101 -6.94 7.36 0.80
C VAL A 101 -5.88 6.26 0.80
N TYR A 102 -4.76 6.47 1.48
CA TYR A 102 -3.70 5.47 1.60
C TYR A 102 -4.23 4.17 2.23
N ARG A 103 -4.86 4.25 3.40
CA ARG A 103 -5.43 3.10 4.11
C ARG A 103 -6.42 2.32 3.25
N SER A 104 -7.31 3.02 2.54
CA SER A 104 -8.28 2.40 1.63
C SER A 104 -7.64 1.66 0.46
N LEU A 105 -6.49 2.14 -0.02
CA LEU A 105 -5.75 1.49 -1.10
C LEU A 105 -5.04 0.23 -0.60
N VAL A 106 -4.33 0.35 0.52
CA VAL A 106 -3.54 -0.77 1.05
C VAL A 106 -4.44 -1.89 1.55
N ILE A 107 -5.58 -1.60 2.18
CA ILE A 107 -6.54 -2.65 2.60
C ILE A 107 -6.99 -3.50 1.41
N LYS A 108 -7.22 -2.89 0.24
CA LYS A 108 -7.61 -3.63 -0.99
C LYS A 108 -6.50 -4.50 -1.54
N ILE A 109 -5.24 -4.12 -1.35
CA ILE A 109 -4.05 -4.87 -1.79
C ILE A 109 -3.68 -5.95 -0.75
N GLY A 110 -3.98 -5.71 0.52
CA GLY A 110 -3.52 -6.51 1.66
C GLY A 110 -2.17 -6.04 2.21
N LYS A 111 -1.61 -6.77 3.18
CA LYS A 111 -0.37 -6.41 3.89
C LYS A 111 0.83 -6.17 2.96
N LYS A 112 0.85 -6.83 1.80
CA LYS A 112 1.91 -6.66 0.78
C LYS A 112 1.88 -5.28 0.10
N GLY A 113 0.76 -4.56 0.16
CA GLY A 113 0.62 -3.22 -0.42
C GLY A 113 1.15 -2.08 0.45
N ARG A 114 1.66 -2.38 1.66
CA ARG A 114 2.28 -1.35 2.50
C ARG A 114 3.54 -0.82 1.84
N VAL A 115 3.78 0.49 1.93
CA VAL A 115 4.91 1.13 1.22
C VAL A 115 6.28 0.60 1.65
N GLU A 116 6.46 0.27 2.94
CA GLU A 116 7.67 -0.35 3.48
C GLU A 116 7.85 -1.79 2.99
N THR A 117 6.76 -2.55 2.83
CA THR A 117 6.82 -3.92 2.29
C THR A 117 7.20 -3.92 0.81
N LEU A 118 6.60 -3.02 0.02
CA LEU A 118 6.93 -2.86 -1.40
C LEU A 118 8.39 -2.41 -1.58
N MET A 119 8.84 -1.42 -0.81
CA MET A 119 10.23 -0.94 -0.87
C MET A 119 11.23 -2.01 -0.44
N ARG A 120 10.90 -2.83 0.57
CA ARG A 120 11.73 -3.98 0.94
C ARG A 120 11.91 -4.94 -0.24
N GLY A 121 10.80 -5.33 -0.90
CA GLY A 121 10.87 -6.20 -2.07
C GLY A 121 11.73 -5.59 -3.20
N ILE A 122 11.62 -4.28 -3.44
CA ILE A 122 12.46 -3.58 -4.42
C ILE A 122 13.94 -3.64 -4.03
N LEU A 123 14.28 -3.41 -2.75
CA LEU A 123 15.65 -3.46 -2.26
C LEU A 123 16.23 -4.88 -2.31
N GLU A 124 15.44 -5.90 -1.95
CA GLU A 124 15.83 -7.31 -2.05
C GLU A 124 16.07 -7.72 -3.50
N ASP A 125 15.18 -7.33 -4.41
CA ASP A 125 15.34 -7.60 -5.84
C ASP A 125 16.59 -6.89 -6.40
N THR A 126 16.80 -5.63 -6.01
CA THR A 126 17.96 -4.83 -6.42
C THR A 126 19.26 -5.37 -5.85
N TYR A 127 19.27 -5.81 -4.60
CA TYR A 127 20.42 -6.47 -3.97
C TYR A 127 20.74 -7.79 -4.68
N THR A 128 19.71 -8.60 -4.94
CA THR A 128 19.88 -9.88 -5.65
C THR A 128 20.45 -9.65 -7.05
N LEU A 129 20.04 -8.58 -7.74
CA LEU A 129 20.62 -8.18 -9.03
C LEU A 129 22.14 -7.98 -8.96
N THR A 130 22.67 -7.40 -7.87
CA THR A 130 24.12 -7.19 -7.68
C THR A 130 24.93 -8.48 -7.56
N THR A 131 24.26 -9.60 -7.25
CA THR A 131 24.92 -10.90 -7.09
C THR A 131 25.19 -11.62 -8.41
N TYR A 132 24.52 -11.21 -9.50
CA TYR A 132 24.74 -11.78 -10.82
C TYR A 132 26.07 -11.33 -11.40
N ARG A 133 26.80 -12.26 -12.01
CA ARG A 133 28.18 -12.06 -12.46
C ARG A 133 28.32 -10.86 -13.41
N VAL A 134 27.33 -10.66 -14.28
CA VAL A 134 27.31 -9.56 -15.26
C VAL A 134 27.21 -8.17 -14.60
N PHE A 135 26.63 -8.07 -13.40
CA PHE A 135 26.39 -6.79 -12.72
C PHE A 135 27.32 -6.52 -11.53
N GLN A 136 27.99 -7.56 -11.02
CA GLN A 136 28.75 -7.49 -9.77
C GLN A 136 29.78 -6.36 -9.76
N ALA A 137 30.63 -6.27 -10.79
CA ALA A 137 31.67 -5.24 -10.85
C ALA A 137 31.09 -3.81 -10.89
N ALA A 138 29.99 -3.61 -11.62
CA ALA A 138 29.38 -2.30 -11.78
C ALA A 138 28.61 -1.83 -10.53
N THR A 139 28.03 -2.78 -9.79
CA THR A 139 27.16 -2.50 -8.63
C THR A 139 27.86 -2.68 -7.28
N GLN A 140 29.14 -3.07 -7.27
CA GLN A 140 29.90 -3.38 -6.06
C GLN A 140 29.87 -2.24 -5.02
N SER A 141 29.87 -0.99 -5.48
CA SER A 141 29.84 0.19 -4.59
C SER A 141 28.49 0.42 -3.90
N GLN A 142 27.40 -0.21 -4.36
CA GLN A 142 26.05 -0.07 -3.79
C GLN A 142 25.69 -1.20 -2.80
N VAL A 143 26.43 -2.32 -2.83
CA VAL A 143 26.07 -3.55 -2.09
C VAL A 143 25.87 -3.30 -0.59
N GLU A 144 26.79 -2.57 0.04
CA GLU A 144 26.69 -2.30 1.48
C GLU A 144 25.59 -1.29 1.81
N GLU A 145 25.42 -0.26 0.97
CA GLU A 145 24.32 0.72 1.09
C GLU A 145 22.95 0.02 1.01
N LEU A 146 22.79 -0.96 0.12
CA LEU A 146 21.55 -1.74 -0.01
C LEU A 146 21.25 -2.58 1.23
N LYS A 147 22.28 -3.22 1.81
CA LYS A 147 22.11 -3.98 3.07
C LYS A 147 21.67 -3.09 4.22
N MET A 148 22.34 -1.94 4.39
CA MET A 148 21.97 -0.97 5.42
C MET A 148 20.54 -0.46 5.19
N ALA A 149 20.17 -0.15 3.95
CA ALA A 149 18.82 0.29 3.62
C ALA A 149 17.75 -0.76 3.97
N MET A 150 18.01 -2.05 3.74
CA MET A 150 17.10 -3.13 4.14
C MET A 150 16.97 -3.22 5.67
N GLN A 151 18.10 -3.15 6.40
CA GLN A 151 18.12 -3.18 7.87
C GLN A 151 17.37 -1.99 8.48
N GLU A 152 17.60 -0.78 7.99
CA GLU A 152 16.88 0.41 8.44
C GLU A 152 15.37 0.26 8.25
N LEU A 153 14.95 -0.33 7.11
CA LEU A 153 13.54 -0.53 6.79
C LEU A 153 12.89 -1.63 7.66
N GLU A 154 13.67 -2.53 8.27
CA GLU A 154 13.16 -3.52 9.26
C GLU A 154 12.75 -2.87 10.57
N GLN A 155 13.39 -1.75 10.92
CA GLN A 155 13.13 -1.03 12.17
C GLN A 155 11.95 -0.06 12.05
N VAL A 156 11.37 0.07 10.86
CA VAL A 156 10.26 0.99 10.59
C VAL A 156 8.95 0.37 11.06
N GLU A 157 8.20 1.12 11.86
CA GLU A 157 6.85 0.72 12.26
C GLU A 157 5.94 0.56 11.03
N PRO A 158 5.07 -0.47 11.01
CA PRO A 158 4.15 -0.69 9.90
C PRO A 158 3.31 0.56 9.59
N SER A 159 3.24 0.93 8.32
CA SER A 159 2.50 2.12 7.89
C SER A 159 0.98 1.99 8.07
N ILE A 160 0.48 0.75 8.12
CA ILE A 160 -0.89 0.39 8.44
C ILE A 160 -0.81 -0.78 9.43
N PRO A 161 -1.44 -0.72 10.61
CA PRO A 161 -1.36 -1.79 11.60
C PRO A 161 -1.99 -3.09 11.08
N ASP A 162 -1.54 -4.23 11.59
CA ASP A 162 -2.07 -5.55 11.21
C ASP A 162 -3.56 -5.70 11.47
N SER A 163 -4.07 -5.07 12.52
CA SER A 163 -5.50 -5.03 12.89
C SER A 163 -6.40 -4.45 11.81
N ASP A 164 -5.87 -3.58 10.94
CA ASP A 164 -6.65 -2.98 9.85
C ASP A 164 -6.94 -3.97 8.71
N PHE A 165 -6.26 -5.12 8.69
CA PHE A 165 -6.46 -6.21 7.73
C PHE A 165 -7.28 -7.35 8.30
N GLU A 166 -7.58 -7.32 9.59
CA GLU A 166 -8.38 -8.34 10.26
C GLU A 166 -9.86 -7.91 10.18
N GLU A 167 -10.71 -8.72 9.55
CA GLU A 167 -12.15 -8.59 9.72
C GLU A 167 -12.50 -9.00 11.15
N MET A 168 -12.59 -8.03 12.07
CA MET A 168 -13.18 -8.30 13.37
C MET A 168 -14.66 -8.62 13.21
N ALA A 169 -15.08 -9.80 13.69
CA ALA A 169 -16.49 -10.15 13.80
C ALA A 169 -17.22 -9.08 14.63
N GLY A 170 -18.20 -8.41 14.00
CA GLY A 170 -18.91 -7.30 14.63
C GLY A 170 -18.19 -5.95 14.61
N SER A 171 -17.15 -5.77 13.78
CA SER A 171 -16.61 -4.45 13.47
C SER A 171 -17.20 -3.89 12.17
N VAL A 172 -17.48 -2.59 12.15
CA VAL A 172 -17.79 -1.87 10.91
C VAL A 172 -16.74 -0.81 10.70
N SER A 173 -15.96 -0.99 9.64
CA SER A 173 -14.96 -0.03 9.24
C SER A 173 -15.53 0.90 8.15
N HIS A 174 -15.58 2.22 8.42
CA HIS A 174 -15.94 3.23 7.43
C HIS A 174 -14.70 3.97 6.95
N TYR A 175 -14.44 3.95 5.64
CA TYR A 175 -13.29 4.63 5.04
C TYR A 175 -13.69 5.69 3.98
N GLY A 176 -14.92 6.21 4.06
CA GLY A 176 -15.45 7.24 3.16
C GLY A 176 -16.04 8.45 3.91
N GLU A 177 -16.52 9.43 3.15
CA GLU A 177 -17.40 10.48 3.68
C GLU A 177 -18.85 10.01 3.64
N GLY A 178 -19.60 10.27 4.71
CA GLY A 178 -21.00 9.86 4.84
C GLY A 178 -21.31 9.27 6.22
N HIS A 179 -22.59 9.02 6.48
CA HIS A 179 -23.04 8.36 7.70
C HIS A 179 -22.99 6.84 7.52
N ILE A 180 -22.32 6.14 8.44
CA ILE A 180 -22.56 4.71 8.64
C ILE A 180 -23.60 4.54 9.73
N TYR A 181 -24.57 3.70 9.41
CA TYR A 181 -25.49 3.15 10.38
C TYR A 181 -25.24 1.66 10.46
N SER A 182 -24.52 1.22 11.48
CA SER A 182 -24.18 -0.19 11.68
C SER A 182 -24.74 -0.74 12.99
N ASN A 183 -25.32 -1.93 12.94
CA ASN A 183 -25.66 -2.74 14.08
C ASN A 183 -24.89 -4.05 13.98
N THR A 184 -24.02 -4.29 14.96
CA THR A 184 -23.12 -5.44 15.00
C THR A 184 -23.59 -6.52 15.99
N GLY A 185 -24.75 -6.32 16.61
CA GLY A 185 -25.46 -7.31 17.42
C GLY A 185 -26.70 -7.89 16.74
N SER A 186 -27.42 -8.79 17.41
CA SER A 186 -28.61 -9.49 16.87
C SER A 186 -29.91 -8.66 16.84
N GLY A 187 -29.84 -7.37 17.18
CA GLY A 187 -31.01 -6.48 17.24
C GLY A 187 -31.56 -6.07 15.87
N THR A 188 -32.77 -5.53 15.84
CA THR A 188 -33.35 -4.92 14.62
C THR A 188 -32.93 -3.46 14.52
N GLN A 189 -32.25 -3.10 13.44
CA GLN A 189 -31.85 -1.72 13.17
C GLN A 189 -32.84 -1.06 12.20
N LYS A 190 -33.36 0.13 12.58
CA LYS A 190 -34.20 0.97 11.70
C LYS A 190 -33.51 2.31 11.50
N ASN A 191 -33.00 2.54 10.30
CA ASN A 191 -32.34 3.80 9.94
C ASN A 191 -33.30 4.68 9.16
N VAL A 192 -33.42 5.94 9.56
CA VAL A 192 -34.14 6.96 8.80
C VAL A 192 -33.10 8.04 8.45
N SER A 193 -32.87 8.26 7.17
CA SER A 193 -31.91 9.27 6.69
C SER A 193 -32.61 10.23 5.75
N ARG A 194 -32.44 11.54 6.01
CA ARG A 194 -33.19 12.66 5.42
C ARG A 194 -34.70 12.54 5.64
N ASP A 195 -35.17 13.24 6.66
CA ASP A 195 -36.34 14.13 6.65
C ASP A 195 -36.48 14.71 8.08
N ASN A 196 -36.63 16.03 8.20
CA ASN A 196 -37.02 16.66 9.46
C ASN A 196 -38.50 16.36 9.66
N TYR A 197 -38.84 15.46 10.58
CA TYR A 197 -40.22 15.28 11.01
C TYR A 197 -40.56 16.33 12.07
N GLU A 198 -41.15 17.44 11.65
CA GLU A 198 -41.82 18.36 12.57
C GLU A 198 -43.20 17.80 12.90
N ALA A 199 -43.36 17.32 14.13
CA ALA A 199 -44.67 16.99 14.65
C ALA A 199 -45.38 18.28 15.05
N ALA A 200 -46.45 18.65 14.34
CA ALA A 200 -47.25 19.82 14.69
C ALA A 200 -48.01 19.68 16.04
N ARG A 201 -47.95 18.50 16.67
CA ARG A 201 -48.58 18.12 17.95
C ARG A 201 -47.80 16.99 18.63
N ASP A 202 -48.18 16.66 19.86
CA ASP A 202 -47.58 15.58 20.66
C ASP A 202 -47.61 14.23 19.92
N MET A 203 -46.46 13.55 19.90
CA MET A 203 -46.34 12.18 19.42
C MET A 203 -46.44 11.19 20.59
N HIS A 204 -47.42 10.29 20.53
CA HIS A 204 -47.55 9.19 21.48
C HIS A 204 -47.02 7.89 20.87
N PHE A 205 -45.92 7.38 21.42
CA PHE A 205 -45.40 6.06 21.09
C PHE A 205 -46.02 5.01 22.02
N GLY A 206 -46.78 4.09 21.45
CA GLY A 206 -47.32 2.95 22.20
C GLY A 206 -46.18 2.05 22.69
N GLY A 207 -46.22 1.67 23.97
CA GLY A 207 -45.34 0.64 24.50
C GLY A 207 -45.60 -0.72 23.84
N PRO A 208 -44.63 -1.64 23.84
CA PRO A 208 -44.81 -2.97 23.27
C PRO A 208 -46.04 -3.66 23.91
N PRO A 209 -46.80 -4.47 23.15
CA PRO A 209 -47.96 -5.15 23.68
C PRO A 209 -47.54 -6.00 24.89
N LYS A 210 -48.20 -5.80 26.03
CA LYS A 210 -48.00 -6.67 27.20
C LYS A 210 -48.42 -8.07 26.78
N SER A 211 -47.50 -9.03 26.87
CA SER A 211 -47.82 -10.45 26.72
C SER A 211 -48.95 -10.79 27.68
N GLY A 212 -50.11 -11.14 27.13
CA GLY A 212 -51.27 -11.51 27.93
C GLY A 212 -50.90 -12.67 28.84
N SER A 213 -51.00 -12.45 30.15
CA SER A 213 -51.12 -13.53 31.11
C SER A 213 -52.36 -14.32 30.75
N LYS A 214 -52.19 -15.59 30.37
CA LYS A 214 -53.31 -16.53 30.32
C LYS A 214 -53.93 -16.57 31.70
N GLU A 215 -55.22 -16.24 31.79
CA GLU A 215 -56.05 -16.61 32.94
C GLU A 215 -56.07 -18.13 33.02
N GLU A 216 -55.49 -18.70 34.07
CA GLU A 216 -55.84 -20.02 34.56
C GLU A 216 -57.18 -19.87 35.30
N GLY A 217 -58.26 -20.31 34.66
CA GLY A 217 -59.52 -20.59 35.32
C GLY A 217 -59.52 -22.02 35.84
N ASP A 218 -59.96 -22.18 37.08
CA ASP A 218 -60.31 -23.45 37.76
C ASP A 218 -61.22 -24.36 36.92
#